data_AF-A0A183AQI4-F1
#
_entry.id   AF-A0A183AQI4-F1
#
_cell.length_a   1.000
_cell.length_b   1.000
_cell.length_c   1.000
_cell.angle_alpha   90.00
_cell.angle_beta   90.00
_cell.angle_gamma   90.00
#
_symmetry.space_group_name_H-M   'P 1'
#
loop_
_entity.id
_entity.type
_entity.pdbx_description
1 polymer ?
#
loop_
_entity_poly.entity_id
_entity_poly.type
_entity_poly.pdbx_seq_one_letter_code
_entity_poly.pdbx_strand_id
1 'polypeptide(L)'
;LVPMVGVVQAKTDMLDIVYNSDVLVVDMSIKTQQFLLNYHIGVREHLKRYDNIVLVLFSRGKVTEELNRTKLFPYVITDAGVAVSLDDRYIQASFEEYDNLRNQVCSRLPALSENLERTFSELETRNRATLKERFIADIRRVREQYKGAELRERLRTMRRRLDDPEMLSTEILLNMLLSYRDSEFNNRQQVVCLVLYAMGLVAPNSEARKTTCDFT
;
A
#
# COMPACT_ATOMS: atom_id res chain seq x y z
N LEU A 1 -7.03 -12.49 -7.91
CA LEU A 1 -7.65 -13.60 -7.15
C LEU A 1 -6.88 -14.88 -7.46
N VAL A 2 -6.18 -15.46 -6.48
CA VAL A 2 -5.43 -16.72 -6.63
C VAL A 2 -6.32 -17.87 -6.15
N PRO A 3 -6.52 -18.94 -6.93
CA PRO A 3 -7.36 -20.06 -6.51
C PRO A 3 -6.68 -20.87 -5.40
N MET A 4 -7.42 -21.12 -4.31
CA MET A 4 -6.91 -21.88 -3.16
C MET A 4 -6.39 -23.27 -3.52
N VAL A 5 -6.99 -23.92 -4.52
CA VAL A 5 -6.57 -25.25 -4.97
C VAL A 5 -5.09 -25.28 -5.37
N GLY A 6 -4.61 -24.25 -6.07
CA GLY A 6 -3.21 -24.22 -6.49
C GLY A 6 -2.24 -23.76 -5.40
N VAL A 7 -2.73 -23.04 -4.39
CA VAL A 7 -1.97 -22.75 -3.16
C VAL A 7 -1.81 -24.03 -2.34
N VAL A 8 -2.87 -24.83 -2.19
CA VAL A 8 -2.87 -26.14 -1.53
C VAL A 8 -1.94 -27.13 -2.22
N GLN A 9 -1.88 -27.09 -3.55
CA GLN A 9 -0.96 -27.92 -4.35
C GLN A 9 0.48 -27.37 -4.37
N ALA A 10 0.78 -26.32 -3.61
CA ALA A 10 2.09 -25.66 -3.56
C ALA A 10 2.65 -25.29 -4.94
N LYS A 11 1.78 -24.87 -5.87
CA LYS A 11 2.22 -24.48 -7.21
C LYS A 11 3.08 -23.20 -7.11
N THR A 12 4.34 -23.29 -7.55
CA THR A 12 5.35 -22.24 -7.36
C THR A 12 4.90 -20.87 -7.85
N ASP A 13 4.28 -20.79 -9.04
CA ASP A 13 3.80 -19.53 -9.62
C ASP A 13 2.72 -18.84 -8.74
N MET A 14 1.89 -19.63 -8.06
CA MET A 14 0.83 -19.09 -7.20
C MET A 14 1.38 -18.61 -5.87
N LEU A 15 2.36 -19.34 -5.32
CA LEU A 15 3.05 -18.93 -4.10
C LEU A 15 3.86 -17.65 -4.30
N ASP A 16 4.46 -17.46 -5.47
CA ASP A 16 5.18 -16.22 -5.80
C ASP A 16 4.24 -15.00 -5.76
N ILE A 17 3.04 -15.12 -6.35
CA ILE A 17 2.00 -14.08 -6.26
C ILE A 17 1.58 -13.86 -4.81
N VAL A 18 1.33 -14.93 -4.05
CA VAL A 18 0.92 -14.83 -2.64
C VAL A 18 2.00 -14.17 -1.80
N TYR A 19 3.29 -14.40 -2.03
CA TYR A 19 4.35 -13.83 -1.18
C TYR A 19 4.77 -12.42 -1.61
N ASN A 20 4.59 -12.07 -2.88
CA ASN A 20 5.00 -10.76 -3.41
C ASN A 20 3.87 -9.74 -3.53
N SER A 21 2.60 -10.14 -3.35
CA SER A 21 1.49 -9.19 -3.43
C SER A 21 1.61 -8.10 -2.36
N ASP A 22 1.26 -6.86 -2.72
CA ASP A 22 1.24 -5.76 -1.78
C ASP A 22 0.17 -5.98 -0.71
N VAL A 23 -1.04 -6.36 -1.12
CA VAL A 23 -2.13 -6.76 -0.22
C VAL A 23 -2.52 -8.21 -0.49
N LEU A 24 -2.75 -8.99 0.55
CA LEU A 24 -3.31 -10.34 0.46
C LEU A 24 -4.71 -10.35 1.08
N VAL A 25 -5.71 -10.83 0.33
CA VAL A 25 -7.07 -11.04 0.84
C VAL A 25 -7.35 -12.54 0.85
N VAL A 26 -7.73 -13.08 2.00
CA VAL A 26 -7.97 -14.52 2.20
C VAL A 26 -9.33 -14.73 2.85
N ASP A 27 -10.11 -15.68 2.32
CA ASP A 27 -11.31 -16.16 3.00
C ASP A 27 -10.96 -17.39 3.86
N MET A 28 -11.15 -17.26 5.18
CA MET A 28 -10.85 -18.27 6.20
C MET A 28 -12.10 -18.98 6.70
N SER A 29 -13.23 -18.86 5.99
CA SER A 29 -14.49 -19.50 6.38
C SER A 29 -14.45 -21.03 6.34
N ILE A 30 -13.47 -21.63 5.67
CA ILE A 30 -13.33 -23.09 5.53
C ILE A 30 -12.30 -23.59 6.55
N LYS A 31 -12.78 -24.22 7.63
CA LYS A 31 -11.94 -24.73 8.74
C LYS A 31 -10.77 -25.61 8.29
N THR A 32 -10.98 -26.49 7.31
CA THR A 32 -9.94 -27.40 6.80
C THR A 32 -8.79 -26.67 6.10
N GLN A 33 -9.01 -25.45 5.63
CA GLN A 33 -8.01 -24.63 4.94
C GLN A 33 -7.31 -23.64 5.87
N GLN A 34 -7.85 -23.38 7.06
CA GLN A 34 -7.34 -22.35 7.98
C GLN A 34 -5.88 -22.58 8.37
N PHE A 35 -5.49 -23.81 8.70
CA PHE A 35 -4.11 -24.12 9.09
C PHE A 35 -3.10 -23.76 7.99
N LEU A 36 -3.38 -24.15 6.74
CA LEU A 36 -2.50 -23.84 5.60
C LEU A 36 -2.43 -22.34 5.32
N LEU A 37 -3.55 -21.64 5.45
CA LEU A 37 -3.62 -20.22 5.18
C LEU A 37 -2.92 -19.38 6.24
N ASN A 38 -3.04 -19.76 7.51
CA ASN A 38 -2.25 -19.18 8.59
C ASN A 38 -0.75 -19.38 8.36
N TYR A 39 -0.33 -20.56 7.86
CA TYR A 39 1.07 -20.78 7.48
C TYR A 39 1.56 -19.78 6.42
N HIS A 40 0.81 -19.59 5.32
CA HIS A 40 1.22 -18.65 4.27
C HIS A 40 1.21 -17.19 4.72
N ILE A 41 0.27 -16.80 5.59
CA ILE A 41 0.26 -15.48 6.23
C ILE A 41 1.51 -15.32 7.11
N GLY A 42 1.85 -16.33 7.91
CA GLY A 42 3.07 -16.33 8.73
C GLY A 42 4.35 -16.19 7.91
N VAL A 43 4.43 -16.85 6.75
CA VAL A 43 5.56 -16.68 5.80
C VAL A 43 5.63 -15.24 5.27
N ARG A 44 4.50 -14.64 4.88
CA ARG A 44 4.45 -13.23 4.44
C ARG A 44 4.92 -12.27 5.53
N GLU A 45 4.51 -12.49 6.77
CA GLU A 45 4.93 -11.66 7.91
C GLU A 45 6.45 -11.73 8.14
N HIS A 46 7.06 -12.92 7.95
CA HIS A 46 8.52 -13.07 7.96
C HIS A 46 9.20 -12.31 6.81
N LEU A 47 8.56 -12.25 5.64
CA LEU A 47 9.01 -11.44 4.49
C LEU A 47 8.71 -9.94 4.64
N LYS A 48 8.23 -9.50 5.80
CA LYS A 48 7.83 -8.11 6.09
C LYS A 48 6.70 -7.60 5.20
N ARG A 49 5.83 -8.51 4.76
CA ARG A 49 4.58 -8.23 4.03
C ARG A 49 3.40 -8.37 4.99
N TYR A 50 3.01 -7.25 5.59
CA TYR A 50 2.03 -7.23 6.70
C TYR A 50 0.60 -6.88 6.26
N ASP A 51 0.40 -6.44 5.02
CA ASP A 51 -0.93 -6.03 4.55
C ASP A 51 -1.75 -7.25 4.15
N ASN A 52 -2.27 -7.92 5.18
CA ASN A 52 -3.09 -9.10 5.08
C ASN A 52 -4.49 -8.77 5.59
N ILE A 53 -5.49 -9.16 4.80
CA ILE A 53 -6.92 -9.01 5.09
C ILE A 53 -7.53 -10.42 5.09
N VAL A 54 -8.19 -10.77 6.18
CA VAL A 54 -8.80 -12.08 6.35
C VAL A 54 -10.30 -11.92 6.51
N LEU A 55 -11.06 -12.52 5.61
CA LEU A 55 -12.51 -12.59 5.67
C LEU A 55 -12.93 -13.84 6.44
N VAL A 56 -13.94 -13.70 7.29
CA VAL A 56 -14.45 -14.82 8.10
C VAL A 56 -15.97 -14.80 8.07
N LEU A 57 -16.58 -15.83 7.48
CA LEU A 57 -18.02 -16.00 7.55
C LEU A 57 -18.39 -16.41 8.98
N PHE A 58 -19.14 -15.55 9.67
CA PHE A 58 -19.45 -15.70 11.08
C PHE A 58 -20.16 -17.03 11.40
N SER A 59 -21.02 -17.52 10.51
CA SER A 59 -21.71 -18.81 10.67
C SER A 59 -20.79 -20.04 10.57
N ARG A 60 -19.57 -19.90 10.04
CA ARG A 60 -18.69 -21.04 9.74
C ARG A 60 -17.50 -21.20 10.68
N GLY A 61 -17.27 -20.27 11.59
CA GLY A 61 -16.41 -20.53 12.73
C GLY A 61 -15.67 -19.33 13.27
N LYS A 62 -15.01 -19.58 14.40
CA LYS A 62 -14.06 -18.68 15.05
C LYS A 62 -12.71 -18.80 14.34
N VAL A 63 -12.00 -17.68 14.21
CA VAL A 63 -10.56 -17.72 13.90
C VAL A 63 -9.83 -18.06 15.19
N THR A 64 -9.11 -19.18 15.19
CA THR A 64 -8.49 -19.75 16.39
C THR A 64 -7.11 -19.17 16.72
N GLU A 65 -6.53 -18.31 15.88
CA GLU A 65 -5.19 -17.75 16.09
C GLU A 65 -5.17 -16.22 16.04
N GLU A 66 -4.40 -15.64 16.96
CA GLU A 66 -4.08 -14.21 16.98
C GLU A 66 -3.12 -13.90 15.82
N LEU A 67 -3.67 -13.57 14.66
CA LEU A 67 -2.88 -13.10 13.53
C LEU A 67 -2.39 -11.67 13.83
N ASN A 68 -1.13 -11.57 14.23
CA ASN A 68 -0.52 -10.28 14.57
C ASN A 68 -0.42 -9.39 13.34
N ARG A 69 -1.06 -8.21 13.38
CA ARG A 69 -1.05 -7.18 12.31
C ARG A 69 -1.88 -7.51 11.05
N THR A 70 -2.67 -8.59 11.07
CA THR A 70 -3.63 -8.90 10.01
C THR A 70 -4.98 -8.28 10.33
N LYS A 71 -5.62 -7.61 9.36
CA LYS A 71 -6.98 -7.08 9.53
C LYS A 71 -8.00 -8.21 9.33
N LEU A 72 -8.79 -8.51 10.36
CA LEU A 72 -9.85 -9.51 10.30
C LEU A 72 -11.18 -8.81 9.97
N PHE A 73 -11.96 -9.37 9.05
CA PHE A 73 -13.30 -8.90 8.69
C PHE A 73 -14.30 -10.04 8.86
N PRO A 74 -14.95 -10.12 10.02
CA PRO A 74 -16.11 -10.99 10.16
C PRO A 74 -17.25 -10.46 9.28
N TYR A 75 -17.95 -11.36 8.59
CA TYR A 75 -19.09 -11.01 7.76
C TYR A 75 -20.21 -12.05 7.85
N VAL A 76 -21.42 -11.64 7.50
CA VAL A 76 -22.58 -12.52 7.33
C VAL A 76 -23.13 -12.37 5.92
N ILE A 77 -23.81 -13.40 5.45
CA ILE A 77 -24.61 -13.33 4.23
C ILE A 77 -26.06 -13.23 4.68
N THR A 78 -26.72 -12.15 4.27
CA THR A 78 -28.13 -11.92 4.53
C THR A 78 -29.01 -12.84 3.69
N ASP A 79 -30.30 -12.95 4.03
CA ASP A 79 -31.25 -13.75 3.24
C ASP A 79 -31.43 -13.21 1.80
N ALA A 80 -31.10 -11.93 1.58
CA ALA A 80 -31.03 -11.30 0.25
C ALA A 80 -29.75 -11.64 -0.53
N GLY A 81 -28.85 -12.46 0.03
CA GLY A 81 -27.56 -12.83 -0.57
C GLY A 81 -26.47 -11.76 -0.46
N VAL A 82 -26.72 -10.66 0.26
CA VAL A 82 -25.75 -9.57 0.42
C VAL A 82 -24.80 -9.86 1.57
N ALA A 83 -23.50 -9.69 1.33
CA ALA A 83 -22.45 -9.82 2.34
C ALA A 83 -22.32 -8.51 3.15
N VAL A 84 -22.46 -8.63 4.46
CA VAL A 84 -22.54 -7.52 5.40
C VAL A 84 -21.45 -7.70 6.46
N SER A 85 -20.70 -6.64 6.75
CA SER A 85 -19.64 -6.69 7.76
C SER A 85 -20.19 -6.70 9.17
N LEU A 86 -19.46 -7.37 10.06
CA LEU A 86 -19.64 -7.32 11.49
C LEU A 86 -18.50 -6.57 12.16
N ASP A 87 -18.74 -6.12 13.39
CA ASP A 87 -17.69 -5.63 14.28
C ASP A 87 -16.72 -6.76 14.68
N ASP A 88 -15.47 -6.40 14.95
CA ASP A 88 -14.42 -7.32 15.40
C ASP A 88 -14.78 -8.07 16.70
N ARG A 89 -15.69 -7.51 17.52
CA ARG A 89 -16.20 -8.16 18.74
C ARG A 89 -16.82 -9.53 18.46
N TYR A 90 -17.32 -9.76 17.25
CA TYR A 90 -17.97 -11.02 16.86
C TYR A 90 -16.99 -12.10 16.39
N ILE A 91 -15.69 -11.80 16.26
CA ILE A 91 -14.69 -12.79 15.82
C ILE A 91 -14.58 -13.96 16.82
N GLN A 92 -14.81 -13.69 18.10
CA GLN A 92 -14.77 -14.68 19.18
C GLN A 92 -16.16 -15.12 19.67
N ALA A 93 -17.23 -14.51 19.15
CA ALA A 93 -18.61 -14.78 19.54
C ALA A 93 -19.02 -16.22 19.22
N SER A 94 -19.91 -16.77 20.05
CA SER A 94 -20.43 -18.12 19.90
C SER A 94 -21.45 -18.24 18.75
N PHE A 95 -21.69 -19.46 18.26
CA PHE A 95 -22.68 -19.70 17.21
C PHE A 95 -24.12 -19.34 17.67
N GLU A 96 -24.40 -19.42 18.97
CA GLU A 96 -25.71 -19.03 19.54
C GLU A 96 -25.98 -17.52 19.40
N GLU A 97 -24.92 -16.70 19.31
CA GLU A 97 -25.04 -15.27 19.03
C GLU A 97 -25.34 -14.99 17.54
N TYR A 98 -25.02 -15.92 16.62
CA TYR A 98 -25.32 -15.80 15.19
C TYR A 98 -26.83 -15.75 14.92
N ASP A 99 -27.59 -16.67 15.50
CA ASP A 99 -29.05 -16.72 15.30
C ASP A 99 -29.74 -15.47 15.86
N ASN A 100 -29.24 -14.95 16.98
CA ASN A 100 -29.72 -13.68 17.54
C ASN A 100 -29.36 -12.48 16.65
N LEU A 101 -28.14 -12.43 16.11
CA LEU A 101 -27.66 -11.34 15.25
C LEU A 101 -28.37 -11.30 13.89
N ARG A 102 -28.62 -12.48 13.30
CA ARG A 102 -29.37 -12.64 12.05
C ARG A 102 -30.77 -12.04 12.16
N ASN A 103 -31.43 -12.25 13.30
CA ASN A 103 -32.80 -11.79 13.55
C ASN A 103 -32.90 -10.29 13.89
N GLN A 104 -31.80 -9.63 14.28
CA GLN A 104 -31.87 -8.33 14.95
C GLN A 104 -31.21 -7.16 14.20
N VAL A 105 -30.19 -7.35 13.35
CA VAL A 105 -29.31 -6.21 12.94
C VAL A 105 -28.86 -6.19 11.47
N CYS A 106 -29.10 -7.23 10.66
CA CYS A 106 -28.52 -7.33 9.31
C CYS A 106 -28.87 -6.18 8.34
N SER A 107 -29.97 -5.46 8.55
CA SER A 107 -30.40 -4.34 7.69
C SER A 107 -29.72 -2.99 8.02
N ARG A 108 -29.02 -2.87 9.15
CA ARG A 108 -28.37 -1.61 9.61
C ARG A 108 -26.85 -1.64 9.53
N LEU A 109 -26.27 -2.77 9.14
CA LEU A 109 -24.84 -2.98 9.09
C LEU A 109 -24.28 -2.62 7.71
N PRO A 110 -23.04 -2.11 7.64
CA PRO A 110 -22.43 -1.70 6.38
C PRO A 110 -22.16 -2.90 5.47
N ALA A 111 -22.23 -2.69 4.16
CA ALA A 111 -21.86 -3.71 3.20
C ALA A 111 -20.37 -4.07 3.35
N LEU A 112 -20.04 -5.35 3.19
CA LEU A 112 -18.64 -5.79 3.24
C LEU A 112 -17.78 -5.10 2.18
N SER A 113 -18.36 -4.83 1.01
CA SER A 113 -17.69 -4.09 -0.06
C SER A 113 -17.26 -2.69 0.37
N GLU A 114 -18.13 -1.92 1.03
CA GLU A 114 -17.81 -0.56 1.49
C GLU A 114 -16.68 -0.55 2.51
N ASN A 115 -16.66 -1.53 3.41
CA ASN A 115 -15.59 -1.68 4.40
C ASN A 115 -14.26 -2.07 3.75
N LEU A 116 -14.29 -2.94 2.73
CA LEU A 116 -13.10 -3.29 1.96
C LEU A 116 -12.58 -2.10 1.16
N GLU A 117 -13.45 -1.36 0.46
CA GLU A 117 -13.08 -0.14 -0.29
C GLU A 117 -12.42 0.91 0.61
N ARG A 118 -12.99 1.16 1.80
CA ARG A 118 -12.39 2.05 2.79
C ARG A 118 -11.01 1.57 3.22
N THR A 119 -10.87 0.28 3.49
CA THR A 119 -9.61 -0.33 3.90
C THR A 119 -8.54 -0.23 2.82
N PHE A 120 -8.89 -0.49 1.56
CA PHE A 120 -7.96 -0.34 0.45
C PHE A 120 -7.52 1.11 0.28
N SER A 121 -8.46 2.07 0.38
CA SER A 121 -8.15 3.50 0.30
C SER A 121 -7.17 3.97 1.40
N GLU A 122 -7.35 3.47 2.62
CA GLU A 122 -6.43 3.72 3.74
C GLU A 122 -5.03 3.13 3.48
N LEU A 123 -4.98 1.88 3.01
CA LEU A 123 -3.73 1.19 2.70
C LEU A 123 -2.96 1.87 1.57
N GLU A 124 -3.64 2.27 0.50
CA GLU A 124 -3.06 3.04 -0.61
C GLU A 124 -2.47 4.36 -0.11
N THR A 125 -3.23 5.11 0.70
CA THR A 125 -2.77 6.39 1.26
C THR A 125 -1.52 6.20 2.13
N ARG A 126 -1.52 5.19 3.00
CA ARG A 126 -0.39 4.87 3.88
C ARG A 126 0.83 4.41 3.08
N ASN A 127 0.66 3.50 2.11
CA ASN A 127 1.74 3.01 1.26
C ASN A 127 2.38 4.15 0.47
N ARG A 128 1.56 5.07 -0.05
CA ARG A 128 2.03 6.28 -0.73
C ARG A 128 2.82 7.20 0.21
N ALA A 129 2.35 7.42 1.43
CA ALA A 129 3.10 8.19 2.42
C ALA A 129 4.48 7.57 2.70
N THR A 130 4.53 6.25 2.90
CA THR A 130 5.79 5.51 3.10
C THR A 130 6.73 5.61 1.88
N LEU A 131 6.21 5.57 0.66
CA LEU A 131 7.02 5.76 -0.55
C LEU A 131 7.66 7.16 -0.61
N LYS A 132 6.89 8.19 -0.24
CA LYS A 132 7.39 9.58 -0.15
C LYS A 132 8.47 9.72 0.92
N GLU A 133 8.25 9.17 2.11
CA GLU A 133 9.24 9.18 3.20
C GLU A 133 10.54 8.47 2.81
N ARG A 134 10.45 7.29 2.19
CA ARG A 134 11.63 6.56 1.68
C ARG A 134 12.38 7.40 0.64
N PHE A 135 11.68 8.07 -0.25
CA PHE A 135 12.32 8.92 -1.24
C PHE A 135 13.02 10.13 -0.61
N ILE A 136 12.41 10.77 0.38
CA ILE A 136 13.05 11.83 1.17
C ILE A 136 14.32 11.29 1.86
N ALA A 137 14.25 10.11 2.45
CA ALA A 137 15.40 9.47 3.09
C ALA A 137 16.52 9.18 2.08
N ASP A 138 16.19 8.74 0.86
CA ASP A 138 17.16 8.52 -0.21
C ASP A 138 17.82 9.83 -0.67
N ILE A 139 17.05 10.93 -0.80
CA ILE A 139 17.60 12.25 -1.12
C ILE A 139 18.59 12.71 -0.04
N ARG A 140 18.22 12.56 1.24
CA ARG A 140 19.09 12.90 2.37
C ARG A 140 20.38 12.09 2.34
N ARG A 141 20.27 10.77 2.11
CA ARG A 141 21.42 9.86 1.98
C ARG A 141 22.34 10.27 0.84
N VAL A 142 21.79 10.59 -0.33
CA VAL A 142 22.58 11.06 -1.49
C VAL A 142 23.30 12.37 -1.19
N ARG A 143 22.66 13.31 -0.51
CA ARG A 143 23.26 14.60 -0.12
C ARG A 143 24.40 14.45 0.89
N GLU A 144 24.31 13.45 1.77
CA GLU A 144 25.35 13.11 2.74
C GLU A 144 26.54 12.41 2.08
N GLN A 145 26.28 11.49 1.15
CA GLN A 145 27.30 10.65 0.50
C GLN A 145 28.06 11.36 -0.63
N TYR A 146 27.41 12.26 -1.37
CA TYR A 146 27.96 12.85 -2.59
C TYR A 146 28.06 14.37 -2.50
N LYS A 147 29.01 14.97 -3.23
CA LYS A 147 29.20 16.43 -3.32
C LYS A 147 29.45 16.87 -4.76
N GLY A 148 29.31 18.18 -5.00
CA GLY A 148 29.64 18.82 -6.28
C GLY A 148 28.94 18.20 -7.49
N ALA A 149 29.72 17.85 -8.52
CA ALA A 149 29.19 17.33 -9.78
C ALA A 149 28.45 15.99 -9.65
N GLU A 150 28.96 15.09 -8.80
CA GLU A 150 28.37 13.77 -8.61
C GLU A 150 26.99 13.85 -7.93
N LEU A 151 26.87 14.72 -6.91
CA LEU A 151 25.58 14.99 -6.26
C LEU A 151 24.53 15.48 -7.27
N ARG A 152 24.90 16.41 -8.16
CA ARG A 152 23.98 16.93 -9.18
C ARG A 152 23.47 15.83 -10.11
N GLU A 153 24.33 14.92 -10.53
CA GLU A 153 23.95 13.85 -11.46
C GLU A 153 23.00 12.84 -10.79
N ARG A 154 23.25 12.50 -9.53
CA ARG A 154 22.34 11.66 -8.73
C ARG A 154 20.99 12.34 -8.52
N LEU A 155 20.98 13.64 -8.20
CA LEU A 155 19.74 14.41 -8.04
C LEU A 155 18.95 14.52 -9.35
N ARG A 156 19.62 14.66 -10.50
CA ARG A 156 18.95 14.61 -11.82
C ARG A 156 18.26 13.28 -12.07
N THR A 157 18.91 12.17 -11.70
CA THR A 157 18.32 10.84 -11.83
C THR A 157 17.11 10.69 -10.90
N MET A 158 17.23 11.13 -9.65
CA MET A 158 16.13 11.10 -8.67
C MET A 158 14.95 11.98 -9.08
N ARG A 159 15.20 13.12 -9.74
CA ARG A 159 14.13 14.03 -10.22
C ARG A 159 13.12 13.33 -11.12
N ARG A 160 13.51 12.32 -11.90
CA ARG A 160 12.58 11.57 -12.76
C ARG A 160 11.44 10.91 -11.98
N ARG A 161 11.65 10.60 -10.69
CA ARG A 161 10.57 10.09 -9.83
C ARG A 161 9.48 11.12 -9.54
N LEU A 162 9.73 12.41 -9.80
CA LEU A 162 8.74 13.49 -9.72
C LEU A 162 7.92 13.66 -11.00
N ASP A 163 8.21 12.87 -12.04
CA ASP A 163 7.36 12.82 -13.24
C ASP A 163 6.00 12.17 -12.93
N ASP A 164 5.94 11.36 -11.87
CA ASP A 164 4.71 10.92 -11.24
C ASP A 164 4.10 12.05 -10.38
N PRO A 165 2.92 12.59 -10.72
CA PRO A 165 2.29 13.66 -9.96
C PRO A 165 2.01 13.26 -8.51
N GLU A 166 1.80 11.98 -8.24
CA GLU A 166 1.55 11.51 -6.88
C GLU A 166 2.78 11.62 -5.99
N MET A 167 3.99 11.56 -6.56
CA MET A 167 5.27 11.72 -5.86
C MET A 167 5.63 13.18 -5.58
N LEU A 168 4.94 14.13 -6.20
CA LEU A 168 5.17 15.56 -5.94
C LEU A 168 4.56 15.96 -4.59
N SER A 169 5.40 16.33 -3.63
CA SER A 169 4.96 16.90 -2.34
C SER A 169 5.87 18.05 -1.91
N THR A 170 5.33 18.94 -1.08
CA THR A 170 6.08 20.09 -0.54
C THR A 170 7.36 19.65 0.18
N GLU A 171 7.31 18.55 0.93
CA GLU A 171 8.47 18.03 1.66
C GLU A 171 9.55 17.49 0.72
N ILE A 172 9.16 16.76 -0.33
CA ILE A 172 10.11 16.23 -1.32
C ILE A 172 10.75 17.39 -2.09
N LEU A 173 9.97 18.39 -2.49
CA LEU A 173 10.47 19.60 -3.15
C LEU A 173 11.46 20.33 -2.25
N LEU A 174 11.14 20.52 -0.97
CA LEU A 174 12.05 21.15 -0.01
C LEU A 174 13.38 20.39 0.12
N ASN A 175 13.34 19.06 0.25
CA ASN A 175 14.56 18.25 0.35
C ASN A 175 15.39 18.29 -0.94
N MET A 176 14.75 18.31 -2.12
CA MET A 176 15.43 18.48 -3.40
C MET A 176 16.09 19.85 -3.52
N LEU A 177 15.37 20.92 -3.17
CA LEU A 177 15.90 22.30 -3.20
C LEU A 177 17.11 22.48 -2.28
N LEU A 178 17.03 21.96 -1.06
CA LEU A 178 18.16 21.96 -0.12
C LEU A 178 19.35 21.19 -0.70
N SER A 179 19.11 20.06 -1.35
CA SER A 179 20.18 19.26 -1.96
C SER A 179 20.82 19.96 -3.16
N TYR A 180 20.05 20.71 -3.96
CA TYR A 180 20.60 21.52 -5.05
C TYR A 180 21.42 22.71 -4.55
N ARG A 181 21.00 23.35 -3.44
CA ARG A 181 21.75 24.43 -2.80
C ARG A 181 23.14 23.95 -2.35
N ASP A 182 23.21 22.78 -1.73
CA ASP A 182 24.45 22.24 -1.14
C ASP A 182 25.46 21.72 -2.19
N SER A 183 25.13 21.78 -3.49
CA SER A 183 26.00 21.31 -4.58
C SER A 183 26.91 22.39 -5.21
N GLU A 184 27.14 23.50 -4.50
CA GLU A 184 28.21 24.51 -4.67
C GLU A 184 28.33 25.26 -6.02
N PHE A 185 27.62 24.89 -7.08
CA PHE A 185 27.72 25.57 -8.38
C PHE A 185 26.36 26.07 -8.87
N ASN A 186 26.15 27.39 -8.80
CA ASN A 186 25.18 28.22 -9.54
C ASN A 186 23.92 27.50 -10.10
N ASN A 187 23.25 26.69 -9.28
CA ASN A 187 22.13 25.83 -9.70
C ASN A 187 20.79 26.56 -9.73
N ARG A 188 20.82 27.89 -9.91
CA ARG A 188 19.60 28.71 -10.04
C ARG A 188 18.70 28.15 -11.13
N GLN A 189 19.25 27.68 -12.25
CA GLN A 189 18.48 27.05 -13.31
C GLN A 189 17.78 25.74 -12.87
N GLN A 190 18.42 24.89 -12.05
CA GLN A 190 17.79 23.65 -11.57
C GLN A 190 16.69 23.93 -10.54
N VAL A 191 16.92 24.91 -9.66
CA VAL A 191 15.94 25.41 -8.70
C VAL A 191 14.73 26.01 -9.43
N VAL A 192 14.96 26.93 -10.37
CA VAL A 192 13.91 27.55 -11.19
C VAL A 192 13.16 26.48 -11.97
N CYS A 193 13.85 25.53 -12.58
CA CYS A 193 13.21 24.46 -13.35
C CYS A 193 12.40 23.51 -12.46
N LEU A 194 12.80 23.27 -11.21
CA LEU A 194 12.01 22.45 -10.27
C LEU A 194 10.77 23.21 -9.78
N VAL A 195 10.89 24.52 -9.50
CA VAL A 195 9.76 25.36 -9.07
C VAL A 195 8.76 25.53 -10.22
N LEU A 196 9.22 25.84 -11.42
CA LEU A 196 8.36 25.93 -12.61
C LEU A 196 7.65 24.60 -12.90
N TYR A 197 8.34 23.47 -12.71
CA TYR A 197 7.77 22.15 -12.84
C TYR A 197 6.68 21.88 -11.79
N ALA A 198 6.93 22.23 -10.52
CA ALA A 198 5.93 22.12 -9.46
C ALA A 198 4.71 23.03 -9.68
N MET A 199 4.87 24.15 -10.39
CA MET A 199 3.78 25.03 -10.81
C MET A 199 3.04 24.56 -12.07
N GLY A 200 3.44 23.42 -12.66
CA GLY A 200 2.85 22.90 -13.90
C GLY A 200 3.20 23.71 -15.16
N LEU A 201 4.19 24.61 -15.08
CA LEU A 201 4.59 25.50 -16.17
C LEU A 201 5.62 24.87 -17.12
N VAL A 202 6.11 23.65 -16.81
CA VAL A 202 7.10 22.91 -17.61
C VAL A 202 6.69 21.44 -17.68
N ALA A 203 6.65 20.85 -18.88
CA ALA A 203 6.19 19.48 -19.12
C ALA A 203 7.22 18.39 -18.70
N PRO A 204 6.75 17.17 -18.32
CA PRO A 204 7.60 16.06 -17.84
C PRO A 204 8.47 15.40 -18.92
N ASN A 205 8.09 15.47 -20.19
CA ASN A 205 8.87 14.92 -21.29
C ASN A 205 8.97 15.90 -22.45
N SER A 206 10.14 16.50 -22.62
CA SER A 206 10.64 16.74 -23.96
C SER A 206 12.16 16.58 -23.96
N GLU A 207 12.64 15.81 -24.92
CA GLU A 207 14.04 15.71 -25.33
C GLU A 207 14.61 17.06 -25.83
N ALA A 208 13.93 18.18 -25.61
CA ALA A 208 14.32 19.53 -25.99
C ALA A 208 15.28 20.21 -25.00
N ARG A 209 15.99 19.43 -24.17
CA ARG A 209 16.87 19.95 -23.10
C ARG A 209 18.33 20.17 -23.48
N LYS A 210 18.62 20.32 -24.78
CA LYS A 210 19.90 20.87 -25.23
C LYS A 210 19.86 22.38 -25.50
N THR A 211 18.70 23.03 -25.49
CA THR A 211 18.60 24.42 -25.97
C THR A 211 17.82 25.39 -25.09
N THR A 212 17.16 24.96 -24.01
CA THR A 212 16.34 25.87 -23.17
C THR A 212 17.00 26.30 -21.86
N CYS A 213 18.26 25.92 -21.62
CA CYS A 213 19.09 26.47 -20.53
C CYS A 213 20.07 27.57 -21.00
N ASP A 214 19.97 28.00 -22.26
CA ASP A 214 20.64 29.20 -22.79
C ASP A 214 19.61 30.32 -22.96
N PHE A 215 19.23 30.94 -21.84
CA PHE A 215 18.81 32.33 -21.89
C PHE A 215 19.90 33.12 -21.17
N THR A 216 20.71 33.79 -21.99
CA THR A 216 21.56 34.93 -21.64
C THR A 216 20.83 35.95 -20.78
#